data_AF-A0A2T0FCG1-F1
#
_entry.id   AF-A0A2T0FCG1-F1
#
_cell.length_a   1.000
_cell.length_b   1.000
_cell.length_c   1.000
_cell.angle_alpha   90.00
_cell.angle_beta   90.00
_cell.angle_gamma   90.00
#
_symmetry.space_group_name_H-M   'P 1'
#
loop_
_entity.id
_entity.type
_entity.pdbx_description
1 polymer ?
#
loop_
_entity_poly.entity_id
_entity_poly.type
_entity_poly.pdbx_seq_one_letter_code
_entity_poly.pdbx_strand_id
1 'polypeptide(L)'
;MPPRPLRAGILLSRNPIVTKEPSAFVKAFYHYQDELERRLMWTFPWYFYFKRGTLSQRKFDSLQKGPMPRHKGVYYPEGIPDVKHNRERRSKQVVNLPSQSGDGEGDKIIPQSRTTQADEKKDVRSLERKLDSTLYLVINNKEWRLPSFEVSEEATSLHEAAEAGLRELGGSNINTWTVSSTPAAVIKGEVPEFVIKSHILHGQFTPKDFDFAWLTKEEIKEKVKPEYFSSVEALL
;
A
#
# COMPACT_ATOMS: atom_id res chain seq x y z
N MET A 1 21.17 19.09 -41.80
CA MET A 1 20.19 18.00 -41.62
C MET A 1 19.12 18.55 -40.70
N PRO A 2 17.82 18.55 -41.09
CA PRO A 2 16.78 19.03 -40.19
C PRO A 2 16.79 18.18 -38.90
N PRO A 3 16.51 18.79 -37.74
CA PRO A 3 16.41 18.04 -36.49
C PRO A 3 15.37 16.94 -36.64
N ARG A 4 15.67 15.72 -36.17
CA ARG A 4 14.66 14.66 -36.13
C ARG A 4 13.56 15.08 -35.16
N PRO A 5 12.28 14.84 -35.46
CA PRO A 5 11.22 15.06 -34.49
C PRO A 5 11.52 14.26 -33.22
N LEU A 6 11.17 14.82 -32.06
CA LEU A 6 11.37 14.21 -30.75
C LEU A 6 10.02 14.11 -30.05
N ARG A 7 9.81 13.01 -29.31
CA ARG A 7 8.63 12.85 -28.47
C ARG A 7 9.00 12.78 -27.00
N ALA A 8 8.19 13.42 -26.17
CA ALA A 8 8.26 13.31 -24.72
C ALA A 8 7.10 12.43 -24.25
N GLY A 9 7.40 11.21 -23.83
CA GLY A 9 6.48 10.31 -23.16
C GLY A 9 6.40 10.62 -21.67
N ILE A 10 5.25 10.40 -21.05
CA ILE A 10 5.09 10.51 -19.58
C ILE A 10 4.62 9.18 -18.99
N LEU A 11 5.38 8.67 -18.04
CA LEU A 11 4.96 7.57 -17.18
C LEU A 11 4.36 8.18 -15.92
N LEU A 12 3.05 8.43 -15.95
CA LEU A 12 2.33 8.91 -14.78
C LEU A 12 1.91 7.74 -13.90
N SER A 13 2.40 7.74 -12.66
CA SER A 13 2.20 6.65 -11.71
C SER A 13 1.49 7.12 -10.44
N ARG A 14 0.50 6.35 -10.00
CA ARG A 14 -0.15 6.46 -8.68
C ARG A 14 0.48 5.43 -7.77
N ASN A 15 1.20 5.89 -6.75
CA ASN A 15 1.86 5.02 -5.78
C ASN A 15 0.85 4.24 -4.91
N PRO A 16 1.20 3.05 -4.42
CA PRO A 16 0.33 2.32 -3.50
C PRO A 16 0.09 3.15 -2.22
N ILE A 17 -1.17 3.27 -1.83
CA ILE A 17 -1.62 4.01 -0.64
C ILE A 17 -1.63 3.07 0.58
N VAL A 18 -1.85 1.78 0.33
CA VAL A 18 -1.96 0.75 1.35
C VAL A 18 -0.82 -0.27 1.18
N THR A 19 -0.39 -0.90 2.27
CA THR A 19 0.64 -1.95 2.25
C THR A 19 0.20 -3.14 1.39
N LYS A 20 1.12 -3.77 0.66
CA LYS A 20 0.82 -4.97 -0.13
C LYS A 20 0.38 -6.13 0.75
N GLU A 21 -0.57 -6.93 0.26
CA GLU A 21 -0.95 -8.15 0.95
C GLU A 21 0.18 -9.19 0.93
N PRO A 22 0.60 -9.71 2.10
CA PRO A 22 1.64 -10.73 2.14
C PRO A 22 1.14 -12.06 1.59
N SER A 23 2.05 -12.85 1.02
CA SER A 23 1.75 -14.20 0.55
C SER A 23 1.37 -15.12 1.71
N ALA A 24 0.67 -16.22 1.43
CA ALA A 24 0.26 -17.19 2.44
C ALA A 24 1.43 -17.73 3.27
N PHE A 25 2.58 -17.98 2.61
CA PHE A 25 3.82 -18.38 3.28
C PHE A 25 4.33 -17.31 4.26
N VAL A 26 4.38 -16.05 3.82
CA VAL A 26 4.85 -14.94 4.66
C VAL A 26 3.90 -14.72 5.85
N LYS A 27 2.58 -14.84 5.65
CA LYS A 27 1.59 -14.81 6.72
C LYS A 27 1.85 -15.91 7.75
N ALA A 28 2.08 -17.15 7.30
CA ALA A 28 2.38 -18.28 8.19
C ALA A 28 3.71 -18.10 8.93
N PHE A 29 4.73 -17.59 8.25
CA PHE A 29 6.02 -17.27 8.87
C PHE A 29 5.88 -16.21 9.97
N TYR A 30 5.19 -15.10 9.70
CA TYR A 30 4.96 -14.07 10.71
C TYR A 30 4.11 -14.57 11.88
N HIS A 31 3.09 -15.37 11.62
CA HIS A 31 2.32 -16.00 12.70
C HIS A 31 3.21 -16.88 13.59
N TYR A 32 4.05 -17.71 12.99
CA TYR A 32 4.99 -18.55 13.74
C TYR A 32 5.98 -17.72 14.58
N GLN A 33 6.54 -16.66 14.01
CA GLN A 33 7.45 -15.76 14.73
C GLN A 33 6.74 -15.03 15.88
N ASP A 34 5.51 -14.54 15.68
CA ASP A 34 4.68 -13.93 16.71
C ASP A 34 4.36 -14.93 17.84
N GLU A 35 4.10 -16.20 17.53
CA GLU A 35 3.90 -17.23 18.57
C GLU A 35 5.16 -17.54 19.38
N LEU A 36 6.32 -17.61 18.72
CA LEU A 36 7.61 -17.75 19.38
C LEU A 36 7.92 -16.54 20.27
N GLU A 37 7.68 -15.34 19.75
CA GLU A 37 7.85 -14.10 20.49
C GLU A 37 6.96 -14.10 21.72
N ARG A 38 5.65 -14.36 21.58
CA ARG A 38 4.71 -14.46 22.72
C ARG A 38 5.13 -15.51 23.75
N ARG A 39 5.81 -16.58 23.33
CA ARG A 39 6.35 -17.59 24.25
C ARG A 39 7.59 -17.08 25.00
N LEU A 40 8.46 -16.33 24.35
CA LEU A 40 9.73 -15.83 24.90
C LEU A 40 9.61 -14.47 25.61
N MET A 41 8.56 -13.70 25.31
CA MET A 41 8.25 -12.42 25.93
C MET A 41 8.28 -12.52 27.45
N TRP A 42 8.66 -11.42 28.10
CA TRP A 42 8.63 -11.31 29.56
C TRP A 42 7.20 -11.18 30.08
N THR A 43 7.07 -11.28 31.41
CA THR A 43 5.79 -11.00 32.07
C THR A 43 5.36 -9.56 31.82
N PHE A 44 4.11 -9.35 31.42
CA PHE A 44 3.57 -8.00 31.31
C PHE A 44 3.60 -7.28 32.68
N PRO A 45 4.32 -6.15 32.82
CA PRO A 45 4.49 -5.48 34.10
C PRO A 45 3.27 -4.62 34.44
N TRP A 46 2.13 -5.27 34.72
CA TRP A 46 0.84 -4.61 34.97
C TRP A 46 0.91 -3.55 36.08
N TYR A 47 1.73 -3.77 37.11
CA TYR A 47 1.89 -2.86 38.25
C TYR A 47 2.49 -1.49 37.86
N PHE A 48 3.18 -1.41 36.72
CA PHE A 48 3.75 -0.17 36.22
C PHE A 48 2.65 0.71 35.59
N TYR A 49 1.85 0.10 34.70
CA TYR A 49 0.78 0.76 33.94
C TYR A 49 -0.50 0.98 34.76
N PHE A 50 -0.91 0.00 35.57
CA PHE A 50 -2.09 0.06 36.41
C PHE A 50 -1.68 0.26 37.88
N LYS A 51 -1.96 1.47 38.40
CA LYS A 51 -1.65 1.79 39.80
C LYS A 51 -2.54 1.00 40.76
N ARG A 52 -1.95 0.57 41.86
CA ARG A 52 -2.64 -0.25 42.88
C ARG A 52 -3.82 0.50 43.48
N GLY A 53 -4.96 -0.17 43.62
CA GLY A 53 -6.18 0.38 44.21
C GLY A 53 -7.02 1.26 43.26
N THR A 54 -6.67 1.34 41.98
CA THR A 54 -7.44 2.13 41.00
C THR A 54 -8.58 1.33 40.38
N LEU A 55 -9.63 2.03 39.92
CA LEU A 55 -10.71 1.41 39.13
C LEU A 55 -10.18 0.77 37.85
N SER A 56 -9.19 1.39 37.20
CA SER A 56 -8.54 0.87 36.00
C SER A 56 -7.85 -0.47 36.25
N GLN A 57 -7.16 -0.62 37.39
CA GLN A 57 -6.60 -1.91 37.80
C GLN A 57 -7.69 -2.95 38.00
N ARG A 58 -8.76 -2.63 38.73
CA ARG A 58 -9.87 -3.58 38.98
C ARG A 58 -10.53 -4.05 37.68
N LYS A 59 -10.75 -3.13 36.73
CA LYS A 59 -11.26 -3.46 35.39
C LYS A 59 -10.30 -4.39 34.63
N PHE A 60 -9.00 -4.10 34.66
CA PHE A 60 -7.99 -4.96 34.04
C PHE A 60 -7.95 -6.36 34.68
N ASP A 61 -7.92 -6.44 36.01
CA ASP A 61 -7.87 -7.69 36.77
C ASP A 61 -9.13 -8.55 36.54
N SER A 62 -10.31 -7.92 36.37
CA SER A 62 -11.56 -8.64 36.06
C SER A 62 -11.54 -9.37 34.71
N LEU A 63 -10.66 -8.97 33.79
CA LEU A 63 -10.54 -9.55 32.44
C LEU A 63 -9.43 -10.60 32.34
N GLN A 64 -8.47 -10.57 33.27
CA GLN A 64 -7.38 -11.54 33.29
C GLN A 64 -7.85 -12.86 33.90
N LYS A 65 -7.37 -13.96 33.31
CA LYS A 65 -7.41 -15.27 33.95
C LYS A 65 -6.04 -15.52 34.59
N GLY A 66 -6.01 -15.61 35.92
CA GLY A 66 -4.78 -15.93 36.63
C GLY A 66 -4.33 -17.38 36.35
N PRO A 67 -3.01 -17.67 36.39
CA PRO A 67 -2.51 -19.03 36.31
C PRO A 67 -2.87 -19.82 37.58
N MET A 68 -2.97 -21.14 37.45
CA MET A 68 -3.23 -22.02 38.57
C MET A 68 -2.02 -22.03 39.53
N PRO A 69 -2.18 -21.69 40.82
CA PRO A 69 -1.09 -21.80 41.78
C PRO A 69 -0.80 -23.26 42.15
N ARG A 70 0.40 -23.50 42.66
CA ARG A 70 0.80 -24.82 43.18
C ARG A 70 0.12 -25.08 44.53
N HIS A 71 -0.53 -26.23 44.66
CA HIS A 71 -1.08 -26.75 45.90
C HIS A 71 -0.36 -28.05 46.33
N LYS A 72 -0.19 -28.24 47.63
CA LYS A 72 0.47 -29.43 48.19
C LYS A 72 -0.49 -30.63 48.12
N GLY A 73 0.02 -31.80 47.74
CA GLY A 73 -0.76 -33.04 47.66
C GLY A 73 -1.58 -33.20 46.37
N VAL A 74 -1.49 -32.26 45.43
CA VAL A 74 -2.14 -32.33 44.12
C VAL A 74 -1.13 -32.83 43.08
N TYR A 75 -1.57 -33.76 42.23
CA TYR A 75 -0.79 -34.24 41.09
C TYR A 75 -1.03 -33.37 39.85
N TYR A 76 0.05 -33.00 39.16
CA TYR A 76 0.01 -32.16 37.96
C TYR A 76 0.64 -32.91 36.78
N PRO A 77 -0.14 -33.36 35.77
CA PRO A 77 0.37 -34.19 34.67
C PRO A 77 1.33 -33.43 33.74
N GLU A 78 1.10 -32.13 33.54
CA GLU A 78 1.96 -31.26 32.72
C GLU A 78 3.17 -30.70 33.50
N GLY A 79 3.34 -31.16 34.73
CA GLY A 79 4.36 -30.74 35.68
C GLY A 79 3.90 -29.59 36.58
N ILE A 80 4.71 -29.34 37.61
CA ILE A 80 4.34 -28.45 38.71
C ILE A 80 4.31 -26.98 38.22
N PRO A 81 3.23 -26.22 38.46
CA PRO A 81 3.16 -24.81 38.06
C PRO A 81 4.26 -23.96 38.71
N ASP A 82 5.05 -23.28 37.87
CA ASP A 82 6.05 -22.29 38.29
C ASP A 82 5.52 -20.88 37.99
N VAL A 83 4.83 -20.30 38.98
CA VAL A 83 4.14 -19.01 38.85
C VAL A 83 4.98 -17.91 39.47
N LYS A 84 5.31 -16.88 38.67
CA LYS A 84 5.96 -15.65 39.12
C LYS A 84 5.29 -14.43 38.50
N HIS A 85 5.05 -13.39 39.30
CA HIS A 85 4.34 -12.17 38.87
C HIS A 85 3.00 -12.46 38.15
N ASN A 86 2.22 -13.40 38.67
CA ASN A 86 0.93 -13.81 38.11
C ASN A 86 1.00 -14.37 36.68
N ARG A 87 2.14 -15.00 36.32
CA ARG A 87 2.33 -15.73 35.08
C ARG A 87 3.00 -17.06 35.35
N GLU A 88 2.55 -18.11 34.67
CA GLU A 88 3.26 -19.36 34.58
C GLU A 88 4.43 -19.26 33.58
N ARG A 89 5.66 -19.60 34.02
CA ARG A 89 6.88 -19.40 33.23
C ARG A 89 7.04 -20.37 32.05
N ARG A 90 6.30 -21.48 32.07
CA ARG A 90 6.40 -22.56 31.07
C ARG A 90 5.55 -22.28 29.82
N SER A 91 4.49 -21.48 29.98
CA SER A 91 3.49 -21.19 28.96
C SER A 91 3.57 -19.72 28.48
N LYS A 92 2.94 -19.44 27.33
CA LYS A 92 2.79 -18.07 26.81
C LYS A 92 1.78 -17.31 27.65
N GLN A 93 2.03 -16.03 27.91
CA GLN A 93 1.07 -15.17 28.60
C GLN A 93 0.14 -14.51 27.58
N VAL A 94 -1.17 -14.63 27.77
CA VAL A 94 -2.17 -13.87 27.01
C VAL A 94 -2.73 -12.81 27.95
N VAL A 95 -2.67 -11.55 27.55
CA VAL A 95 -3.17 -10.41 28.31
C VAL A 95 -4.40 -9.84 27.61
N ASN A 96 -5.56 -9.97 28.23
CA ASN A 96 -6.81 -9.46 27.66
C ASN A 96 -6.95 -7.97 27.97
N LEU A 97 -7.12 -7.12 26.98
CA LEU A 97 -7.35 -5.70 27.22
C LEU A 97 -8.86 -5.44 27.38
N PRO A 98 -9.25 -4.47 28.22
CA PRO A 98 -10.64 -4.01 28.25
C PRO A 98 -11.03 -3.50 26.87
N SER A 99 -12.01 -4.14 26.24
CA SER A 99 -12.69 -3.55 25.10
C SER A 99 -13.37 -2.27 25.57
N GLN A 100 -13.33 -1.21 24.76
CA GLN A 100 -14.09 0.03 24.95
C GLN A 100 -15.59 -0.23 24.76
N SER A 101 -16.15 -1.16 25.52
CA SER A 101 -17.55 -1.59 25.44
C SER A 101 -18.12 -1.64 26.86
N GLY A 102 -17.80 -0.63 27.65
CA GLY A 102 -18.47 -0.37 28.93
C GLY A 102 -18.69 1.13 29.02
N ASP A 103 -19.95 1.54 28.93
CA ASP A 103 -20.60 2.82 29.29
C ASP A 103 -19.86 4.16 29.08
N GLY A 104 -18.74 4.17 28.37
CA GLY A 104 -18.01 5.36 27.96
C GLY A 104 -18.12 5.55 26.45
N GLU A 105 -18.39 6.78 26.03
CA GLU A 105 -18.55 7.28 24.64
C GLU A 105 -17.27 7.14 23.77
N GLY A 106 -16.61 5.98 23.79
CA GLY A 106 -15.49 5.68 22.90
C GLY A 106 -15.98 4.78 21.76
N ASP A 107 -16.09 5.34 20.56
CA ASP A 107 -16.43 4.55 19.38
C ASP A 107 -15.35 3.50 19.10
N LYS A 108 -15.79 2.25 18.89
CA LYS A 108 -14.88 1.18 18.46
C LYS A 108 -14.25 1.57 17.13
N ILE A 109 -12.92 1.61 17.08
CA ILE A 109 -12.18 1.90 15.84
C ILE A 109 -12.37 0.72 14.88
N ILE A 110 -13.21 0.91 13.87
CA ILE A 110 -13.39 -0.04 12.77
C ILE A 110 -12.61 0.51 11.58
N PRO A 111 -11.51 -0.13 11.17
CA PRO A 111 -10.78 0.29 9.98
C PRO A 111 -11.67 0.15 8.75
N GLN A 112 -11.52 1.09 7.81
CA GLN A 112 -12.19 1.00 6.51
C GLN A 112 -11.71 -0.21 5.73
N SER A 113 -12.57 -0.75 4.86
CA SER A 113 -12.20 -1.87 4.00
C SER A 113 -11.04 -1.49 3.09
N ARG A 114 -10.13 -2.44 2.86
CA ARG A 114 -9.03 -2.30 1.89
C ARG A 114 -9.53 -2.36 0.45
N THR A 115 -10.62 -3.08 0.21
CA THR A 115 -11.28 -3.16 -1.09
C THR A 115 -12.28 -2.02 -1.20
N THR A 116 -12.18 -1.25 -2.28
CA THR A 116 -13.08 -0.12 -2.55
C THR A 116 -14.24 -0.53 -3.45
N GLN A 117 -15.27 0.32 -3.56
CA GLN A 117 -16.36 0.11 -4.52
C GLN A 117 -15.86 0.07 -5.97
N ALA A 118 -14.76 0.76 -6.27
CA ALA A 118 -14.10 0.74 -7.56
C ALA A 118 -13.45 -0.62 -7.88
N ASP A 119 -12.92 -1.30 -6.86
CA ASP A 119 -12.41 -2.68 -7.01
C ASP A 119 -13.52 -3.66 -7.34
N GLU A 120 -14.64 -3.57 -6.63
CA GLU A 120 -15.81 -4.44 -6.85
C GLU A 120 -16.41 -4.24 -8.24
N LYS A 121 -16.52 -2.98 -8.69
CA LYS A 121 -17.01 -2.62 -10.03
C LYS A 121 -15.97 -2.81 -11.13
N LYS A 122 -14.71 -3.09 -10.77
CA LYS A 122 -13.55 -3.13 -11.67
C LYS A 122 -13.42 -1.87 -12.54
N ASP A 123 -13.66 -0.70 -11.94
CA ASP A 123 -13.60 0.57 -12.67
C ASP A 123 -12.15 0.99 -12.93
N VAL A 124 -11.70 0.79 -14.15
CA VAL A 124 -10.33 1.06 -14.60
C VAL A 124 -10.04 2.57 -14.70
N ARG A 125 -11.05 3.44 -14.69
CA ARG A 125 -10.85 4.90 -14.76
C ARG A 125 -10.61 5.55 -13.39
N SER A 126 -10.96 4.85 -12.32
CA SER A 126 -10.82 5.33 -10.95
C SER A 126 -9.39 5.16 -10.41
N LEU A 127 -8.93 6.12 -9.60
CA LEU A 127 -7.66 6.05 -8.88
C LEU A 127 -7.75 5.25 -7.58
N GLU A 128 -8.98 5.12 -7.05
CA GLU A 128 -9.31 4.43 -5.79
C GLU A 128 -9.35 2.91 -5.93
N ARG A 129 -9.16 2.37 -7.14
CA ARG A 129 -9.00 0.94 -7.40
C ARG A 129 -7.60 0.47 -7.02
N LYS A 130 -7.43 -0.76 -6.53
CA LYS A 130 -6.16 -1.45 -6.21
C LYS A 130 -5.21 -0.57 -5.40
N LEU A 131 -5.65 -0.16 -4.21
CA LEU A 131 -4.90 0.75 -3.33
C LEU A 131 -3.52 0.23 -2.92
N ASP A 132 -3.30 -1.09 -2.99
CA ASP A 132 -2.06 -1.76 -2.60
C ASP A 132 -1.02 -1.88 -3.72
N SER A 133 -1.39 -1.48 -4.93
CA SER A 133 -0.60 -1.64 -6.15
C SER A 133 -0.33 -0.30 -6.81
N THR A 134 0.76 -0.19 -7.57
CA THR A 134 1.02 0.99 -8.41
C THR A 134 0.14 0.96 -9.65
N LEU A 135 -0.56 2.05 -9.92
CA LEU A 135 -1.31 2.24 -11.17
C LEU A 135 -0.55 3.16 -12.10
N TYR A 136 -0.61 2.88 -13.39
CA TYR A 136 -0.04 3.71 -14.44
C TYR A 136 -1.14 4.20 -15.38
N LEU A 137 -1.03 5.46 -15.80
CA LEU A 137 -1.92 6.04 -16.79
C LEU A 137 -1.54 5.51 -18.18
N VAL A 138 -2.51 4.92 -18.86
CA VAL A 138 -2.40 4.50 -20.27
C VAL A 138 -3.55 5.13 -21.04
N ILE A 139 -3.24 5.67 -22.22
CA ILE A 139 -4.22 6.27 -23.12
C ILE A 139 -4.39 5.43 -24.37
N ASN A 140 -5.58 5.48 -24.97
CA ASN A 140 -5.88 4.83 -26.24
C ASN A 140 -6.01 5.89 -27.34
N ASN A 141 -4.97 6.01 -28.17
CA ASN A 141 -4.96 6.91 -29.30
C ASN A 141 -4.61 6.09 -30.57
N LYS A 142 -5.59 5.27 -30.99
CA LYS A 142 -5.49 4.12 -31.93
C LYS A 142 -4.88 2.86 -31.33
N GLU A 143 -3.88 3.01 -30.46
CA GLU A 143 -3.27 1.91 -29.70
C GLU A 143 -3.10 2.30 -28.24
N TRP A 144 -3.16 1.32 -27.33
CA TRP A 144 -2.89 1.51 -25.91
C TRP A 144 -1.40 1.75 -25.68
N ARG A 145 -1.05 2.94 -25.22
CA ARG A 145 0.33 3.32 -24.90
C ARG A 145 0.39 4.39 -23.80
N LEU A 146 1.59 4.67 -23.31
CA LEU A 146 1.80 5.82 -22.43
C LEU A 146 1.48 7.13 -23.17
N PRO A 147 1.00 8.17 -22.47
CA PRO A 147 0.82 9.48 -23.09
C PRO A 147 2.14 10.01 -23.63
N SER A 148 2.10 10.48 -24.87
CA SER A 148 3.28 10.82 -25.66
C SER A 148 3.03 12.08 -26.47
N PHE A 149 3.87 13.09 -26.25
CA PHE A 149 3.71 14.44 -26.78
C PHE A 149 4.81 14.77 -27.76
N GLU A 150 4.48 15.53 -28.79
CA GLU A 150 5.48 16.08 -29.70
C GLU A 150 6.13 17.30 -29.03
N VAL A 151 7.45 17.35 -29.07
CA VAL A 151 8.21 18.47 -28.50
C VAL A 151 8.35 19.53 -29.58
N SER A 152 7.78 20.72 -29.33
CA SER A 152 7.94 21.87 -30.22
C SER A 152 9.41 22.29 -30.30
N GLU A 153 9.83 22.91 -31.41
CA GLU A 153 11.20 23.38 -31.62
C GLU A 153 11.59 24.55 -30.68
N GLU A 154 10.60 25.16 -30.01
CA GLU A 154 10.84 26.16 -28.98
C GLU A 154 11.49 25.52 -27.74
N ALA A 155 12.48 26.21 -27.16
CA ALA A 155 13.44 25.75 -26.14
C ALA A 155 12.83 25.36 -24.77
N THR A 156 11.85 24.47 -24.78
CA THR A 156 11.22 23.87 -23.60
C THR A 156 11.94 22.58 -23.25
N SER A 157 12.09 22.33 -21.95
CA SER A 157 12.72 21.09 -21.49
C SER A 157 11.75 19.90 -21.65
N LEU A 158 12.28 18.69 -21.82
CA LEU A 158 11.45 17.48 -22.06
C LEU A 158 10.40 17.24 -20.97
N HIS A 159 10.74 17.53 -19.72
CA HIS A 159 9.85 17.34 -18.59
C HIS A 159 8.72 18.38 -18.55
N GLU A 160 9.01 19.65 -18.86
CA GLU A 160 8.00 20.71 -18.98
C GLU A 160 7.06 20.44 -20.15
N ALA A 161 7.59 20.01 -21.30
CA ALA A 161 6.78 19.63 -22.47
C ALA A 161 5.83 18.47 -22.15
N ALA A 162 6.33 17.44 -21.44
CA ALA A 162 5.50 16.32 -20.99
C ALA A 162 4.41 16.73 -20.00
N GLU A 163 4.73 17.63 -19.05
CA GLU A 163 3.78 18.13 -18.05
C GLU A 163 2.71 19.04 -18.67
N ALA A 164 3.11 19.94 -19.58
CA ALA A 164 2.21 20.79 -20.32
C ALA A 164 1.25 19.97 -21.19
N GLY A 165 1.79 19.01 -21.96
CA GLY A 165 0.97 18.10 -22.77
C GLY A 165 0.02 17.25 -21.93
N LEU A 166 0.45 16.80 -20.75
CA LEU A 166 -0.43 16.06 -19.84
C LEU A 166 -1.59 16.93 -19.34
N ARG A 167 -1.34 18.19 -18.98
CA ARG A 167 -2.39 19.13 -18.55
C ARG A 167 -3.34 19.50 -19.69
N GLU A 168 -2.82 19.64 -20.90
CA GLU A 168 -3.64 19.90 -22.09
C GLU A 168 -4.59 18.73 -22.37
N LEU A 169 -4.09 17.48 -22.27
CA LEU A 169 -4.92 16.29 -22.45
C LEU A 169 -5.87 16.02 -21.28
N GLY A 170 -5.38 16.11 -20.05
CA GLY A 170 -6.08 15.64 -18.84
C GLY A 170 -6.90 16.70 -18.12
N GLY A 171 -6.78 17.97 -18.53
CA GLY A 171 -7.37 19.12 -17.87
C GLY A 171 -6.50 19.70 -16.75
N SER A 172 -6.93 20.85 -16.22
CA SER A 172 -6.23 21.57 -15.14
C SER A 172 -6.34 20.90 -13.76
N ASN A 173 -7.24 19.93 -13.60
CA ASN A 173 -7.58 19.31 -12.31
C ASN A 173 -6.68 18.12 -11.97
N ILE A 174 -5.46 18.07 -12.51
CA ILE A 174 -4.48 17.04 -12.23
C ILE A 174 -3.24 17.66 -11.58
N ASN A 175 -2.93 17.21 -10.37
CA ASN A 175 -1.73 17.61 -9.66
C ASN A 175 -0.67 16.51 -9.79
N THR A 176 0.38 16.82 -10.54
CA THR A 176 1.48 15.90 -10.83
C THR A 176 2.79 16.46 -10.30
N TRP A 177 3.65 15.55 -9.85
CA TRP A 177 5.01 15.85 -9.46
C TRP A 177 5.99 15.05 -10.30
N THR A 178 6.73 15.76 -11.15
CA THR A 178 7.75 15.17 -12.00
C THR A 178 9.00 14.88 -11.18
N VAL A 179 9.50 13.64 -11.25
CA VAL A 179 10.56 13.15 -10.34
C VAL A 179 11.91 13.80 -10.66
N SER A 180 12.24 13.90 -11.95
CA SER A 180 13.52 14.41 -12.43
C SER A 180 13.38 14.95 -13.85
N SER A 181 14.31 15.83 -14.23
CA SER A 181 14.46 16.30 -15.62
C SER A 181 15.09 15.25 -16.54
N THR A 182 15.71 14.21 -15.98
CA THR A 182 16.32 13.10 -16.72
C THR A 182 15.27 12.10 -17.19
N PRO A 183 15.29 11.68 -18.47
CA PRO A 183 14.41 10.63 -18.96
C PRO A 183 14.77 9.28 -18.34
N ALA A 184 13.74 8.53 -17.97
CA ALA A 184 13.88 7.21 -17.34
C ALA A 184 14.15 6.11 -18.36
N ALA A 185 13.58 6.21 -19.57
CA ALA A 185 13.88 5.33 -20.69
C ALA A 185 13.72 6.05 -22.03
N VAL A 186 14.23 5.40 -23.08
CA VAL A 186 14.04 5.81 -24.46
C VAL A 186 13.42 4.65 -25.22
N ILE A 187 12.24 4.87 -25.80
CA ILE A 187 11.59 3.92 -26.69
C ILE A 187 12.10 4.24 -28.10
N LYS A 188 12.83 3.27 -28.68
CA LYS A 188 13.41 3.41 -30.01
C LYS A 188 12.35 3.08 -31.06
N GLY A 189 11.94 4.08 -31.83
CA GLY A 189 11.06 3.93 -33.00
C GLY A 189 11.54 4.82 -34.14
N GLU A 190 10.67 5.05 -35.14
CA GLU A 190 10.93 6.05 -36.20
C GLU A 190 11.21 7.44 -35.61
N VAL A 191 10.46 7.78 -34.55
CA VAL A 191 10.64 8.96 -33.74
C VAL A 191 11.05 8.52 -32.34
N PRO A 192 12.22 8.92 -31.82
CA PRO A 192 12.65 8.55 -30.48
C PRO A 192 11.73 9.19 -29.43
N GLU A 193 11.24 8.37 -28.52
CA GLU A 193 10.36 8.80 -27.44
C GLU A 193 11.08 8.70 -26.09
N PHE A 194 11.26 9.84 -25.43
CA PHE A 194 11.91 9.95 -24.13
C PHE A 194 10.85 9.92 -23.03
N VAL A 195 10.87 8.90 -22.18
CA VAL A 195 9.87 8.71 -21.13
C VAL A 195 10.31 9.39 -19.84
N ILE A 196 9.54 10.39 -19.40
CA ILE A 196 9.71 11.10 -18.14
C ILE A 196 8.84 10.44 -17.07
N LYS A 197 9.40 10.19 -15.88
CA LYS A 197 8.65 9.63 -14.76
C LYS A 197 7.98 10.74 -13.95
N SER A 198 6.68 10.61 -13.72
CA SER A 198 5.90 11.55 -12.91
C SER A 198 4.95 10.81 -11.98
N HIS A 199 4.64 11.42 -10.85
CA HIS A 199 3.70 10.91 -9.87
C HIS A 199 2.44 11.77 -9.84
N ILE A 200 1.27 11.12 -9.80
CA ILE A 200 0.03 11.83 -9.48
C ILE A 200 -0.09 11.95 -7.96
N LEU A 201 -0.25 13.17 -7.46
CA LEU A 201 -0.46 13.45 -6.05
C LEU A 201 -1.93 13.51 -5.71
N HIS A 202 -2.71 14.21 -6.54
CA HIS A 202 -4.14 14.41 -6.38
C HIS A 202 -4.77 14.81 -7.71
N GLY A 203 -6.10 14.69 -7.80
CA GLY A 203 -6.87 15.14 -8.94
C GLY A 203 -7.40 14.01 -9.79
N GLN A 204 -8.07 14.37 -10.88
CA GLN A 204 -8.69 13.44 -11.80
C GLN A 204 -8.22 13.75 -13.22
N PHE A 205 -7.88 12.70 -13.96
CA PHE A 205 -7.60 12.80 -15.37
C PHE A 205 -8.92 12.75 -16.14
N THR A 206 -9.29 13.86 -16.79
CA THR A 206 -10.52 13.99 -17.58
C THR A 206 -10.15 14.33 -19.02
N PRO A 207 -9.95 13.33 -19.89
CA PRO A 207 -9.66 13.59 -21.29
C PRO A 207 -10.91 14.04 -22.06
N LYS A 208 -10.70 14.83 -23.11
CA LYS A 208 -11.77 15.28 -24.01
C LYS A 208 -12.14 14.23 -25.05
N ASP A 209 -11.15 13.70 -25.78
CA ASP A 209 -11.39 12.97 -27.04
C ASP A 209 -10.87 11.52 -27.06
N PHE A 210 -10.27 11.02 -25.97
CA PHE A 210 -9.62 9.70 -25.93
C PHE A 210 -10.05 8.87 -24.73
N ASP A 211 -10.01 7.55 -24.89
CA ASP A 211 -10.21 6.64 -23.77
C ASP A 211 -8.91 6.48 -22.97
N PHE A 212 -9.05 6.30 -21.66
CA PHE A 212 -7.92 6.17 -20.74
C PHE A 212 -8.22 5.13 -19.67
N ALA A 213 -7.15 4.61 -19.08
CA ALA A 213 -7.23 3.59 -18.06
C ALA A 213 -6.05 3.73 -17.08
N TRP A 214 -6.33 3.52 -15.80
CA TRP A 214 -5.36 3.32 -14.75
C TRP A 214 -5.14 1.83 -14.52
N LEU A 215 -3.96 1.35 -14.92
CA LEU A 215 -3.66 -0.06 -15.03
C LEU A 215 -2.49 -0.46 -14.15
N THR A 216 -2.56 -1.67 -13.62
CA THR A 216 -1.41 -2.33 -12.98
C THR A 216 -0.45 -2.90 -14.02
N LYS A 217 0.81 -3.17 -13.61
CA LYS A 217 1.82 -3.79 -14.47
C LYS A 217 1.32 -5.03 -15.21
N GLU A 218 0.59 -5.90 -14.52
CA GLU A 218 0.02 -7.13 -15.09
C GLU A 218 -1.04 -6.83 -16.17
N GLU A 219 -1.93 -5.87 -15.93
CA GLU A 219 -2.97 -5.50 -16.90
C GLU A 219 -2.40 -4.76 -18.13
N ILE A 220 -1.30 -4.02 -17.95
CA ILE A 220 -0.60 -3.36 -19.07
C ILE A 220 0.00 -4.42 -20.01
N LYS A 221 0.53 -5.51 -19.46
CA LYS A 221 1.06 -6.63 -20.25
C LYS A 221 0.03 -7.23 -21.19
N GLU A 222 -1.23 -7.29 -20.76
CA GLU A 222 -2.33 -7.85 -21.55
C GLU A 222 -2.89 -6.87 -22.58
N LYS A 223 -2.90 -5.56 -22.27
CA LYS A 223 -3.50 -4.54 -23.14
C LYS A 223 -2.57 -3.98 -24.20
N VAL A 224 -1.27 -3.90 -23.92
CA VAL A 224 -0.30 -3.24 -24.80
C VAL A 224 0.41 -4.27 -25.66
N LYS A 225 0.88 -3.87 -26.85
CA LYS A 225 1.64 -4.74 -27.75
C LYS A 225 2.86 -5.33 -27.03
N PRO A 226 3.20 -6.62 -27.23
CA PRO A 226 4.33 -7.27 -26.57
C PRO A 226 5.68 -6.59 -26.78
N GLU A 227 5.91 -6.07 -28.00
CA GLU A 227 7.15 -5.35 -28.34
C GLU A 227 7.29 -4.05 -27.52
N TYR A 228 6.20 -3.28 -27.43
CA TYR A 228 6.19 -2.06 -26.64
C TYR A 228 6.29 -2.37 -25.14
N PHE A 229 5.56 -3.38 -24.64
CA PHE A 229 5.65 -3.80 -23.24
C PHE A 229 7.08 -4.16 -22.85
N SER A 230 7.80 -4.90 -23.69
CA SER A 230 9.21 -5.27 -23.43
C SER A 230 10.13 -4.05 -23.25
N SER A 231 9.85 -2.95 -23.95
CA SER A 231 10.62 -1.70 -23.82
C SER A 231 10.31 -0.92 -22.53
N VAL A 232 9.11 -1.07 -21.98
CA VAL A 232 8.62 -0.32 -20.82
C VAL A 232 8.59 -1.17 -19.55
N GLU A 233 8.71 -2.50 -19.64
CA GLU A 233 8.57 -3.44 -18.51
C GLU A 233 9.53 -3.15 -17.35
N ALA A 234 10.74 -2.68 -17.65
CA ALA A 234 11.74 -2.30 -16.65
C ALA A 234 11.37 -1.02 -15.88
N LEU A 235 10.48 -0.19 -16.42
CA LEU A 235 10.02 1.06 -15.81
C LEU A 235 8.78 0.87 -14.90
N LEU A 236 7.97 -0.17 -15.17
CA LEU A 236 6.70 -0.47 -14.50
C LEU A 236 6.86 -1.28 -13.21
#